data_AF-A0A2G7LYC7-F1
#
_entry.id   AF-A0A2G7LYC7-F1
#
_cell.length_a   1.000
_cell.length_b   1.000
_cell.length_c   1.000
_cell.angle_alpha   90.00
_cell.angle_beta   90.00
_cell.angle_gamma   90.00
#
_symmetry.space_group_name_H-M   'P 1'
#
loop_
_entity.id
_entity.type
_entity.pdbx_description
1 polymer ?
#
loop_
_entity_poly.entity_id
_entity_poly.type
_entity_poly.pdbx_seq_one_letter_code
_entity_poly.pdbx_strand_id
1 'polypeptide(L)'
;MENWRLSKEEYKILLSYIGCGDIPNADILVFGNEEGTGGYSVTENVKARTQLILAGGDVSNYSIEASNWREGFFYPDSDQLLATHENKRTKDFTAGVFNAAIARLCLAHERSSSNNWFQGATNVLAYEAIKEYIGRRLYKPRAEGIQTALIDWRPLPRLTERIWPIEYGAVAASPEDKPNQDNPYLAVFNKPKGRFNPKKYTTSSFSDFKEDMNFRASIIKNALIKSKAQILLGIGGAGGFKKDALEVMFGKDIFSTIPFTCDMRNSKGQLQKAFKAEVPLDNKTLYIFLIPFPSAGQGFSSQENALGMLEELSNNYLEPILMKTK
;
A
#
# COMPACT_ATOMS: atom_id res chain seq x y z
N MET A 1 -25.95 16.36 10.22
CA MET A 1 -24.80 15.44 10.23
C MET A 1 -23.86 15.92 11.32
N GLU A 2 -23.53 15.07 12.29
CA GLU A 2 -22.53 15.40 13.31
C GLU A 2 -21.19 15.72 12.65
N ASN A 3 -20.54 16.79 13.11
CA ASN A 3 -19.24 17.21 12.63
C ASN A 3 -18.15 16.38 13.34
N TRP A 4 -18.05 15.10 13.01
CA TRP A 4 -17.07 14.20 13.61
C TRP A 4 -15.63 14.62 13.23
N ARG A 5 -14.70 14.43 14.16
CA ARG A 5 -13.27 14.74 14.01
C ARG A 5 -12.45 13.61 14.63
N LEU A 6 -11.35 13.27 13.98
CA LEU A 6 -10.43 12.23 14.47
C LEU A 6 -9.86 12.63 15.83
N SER A 7 -10.03 11.77 16.82
CA SER A 7 -9.45 11.94 18.16
C SER A 7 -7.96 11.58 18.20
N LYS A 8 -7.24 12.04 19.23
CA LYS A 8 -5.82 11.66 19.44
C LYS A 8 -5.65 10.15 19.67
N GLU A 9 -6.62 9.50 20.28
CA GLU A 9 -6.56 8.07 20.55
C GLU A 9 -6.74 7.25 19.27
N GLU A 10 -7.76 7.55 18.47
CA GLU A 10 -7.96 6.94 17.16
C GLU A 10 -6.75 7.18 16.25
N TYR A 11 -6.17 8.39 16.29
CA TYR A 11 -4.95 8.69 15.54
C TYR A 11 -3.77 7.79 15.93
N LYS A 12 -3.55 7.54 17.23
CA LYS A 12 -2.48 6.64 17.71
C LYS A 12 -2.71 5.20 17.29
N ILE A 13 -3.98 4.76 17.29
CA ILE A 13 -4.35 3.44 16.79
C ILE A 13 -4.05 3.34 15.29
N LEU A 14 -4.52 4.30 14.48
CA LEU A 14 -4.22 4.32 13.05
C LEU A 14 -2.71 4.41 12.78
N LEU A 15 -1.97 5.18 13.58
CA LEU A 15 -0.50 5.23 13.53
C LEU A 15 0.17 3.89 13.78
N SER A 16 -0.51 2.91 14.38
CA SER A 16 -0.01 1.54 14.58
C SER A 16 -0.58 0.55 13.55
N TYR A 17 -1.65 0.90 12.84
CA TYR A 17 -2.27 0.04 11.83
C TYR A 17 -1.43 -0.08 10.56
N ILE A 18 -0.98 -1.27 10.18
CA ILE A 18 -0.08 -1.55 9.06
C ILE A 18 -0.79 -1.72 7.73
N GLY A 19 -1.99 -2.28 7.73
CA GLY A 19 -2.71 -2.57 6.50
C GLY A 19 -3.51 -3.87 6.65
N CYS A 20 -3.77 -4.54 5.54
CA CYS A 20 -4.70 -5.65 5.49
C CYS A 20 -4.14 -6.89 4.78
N GLY A 21 -4.81 -8.02 5.01
CA GLY A 21 -4.36 -9.34 4.61
C GLY A 21 -3.48 -10.02 5.64
N ASP A 22 -3.16 -11.30 5.42
CA ASP A 22 -2.33 -12.10 6.31
C ASP A 22 -0.84 -11.73 6.14
N ILE A 23 -0.42 -10.63 6.77
CA ILE A 23 0.96 -10.11 6.69
C ILE A 23 2.00 -11.16 7.13
N PRO A 24 1.84 -11.89 8.26
CA PRO A 24 2.81 -12.89 8.67
C PRO A 24 3.04 -14.00 7.64
N ASN A 25 1.99 -14.44 6.95
CA ASN A 25 2.06 -15.55 5.98
C ASN A 25 2.09 -15.12 4.51
N ALA A 26 2.17 -13.82 4.22
CA ALA A 26 2.26 -13.34 2.84
C ALA A 26 3.52 -13.86 2.12
N ASP A 27 3.36 -14.21 0.86
CA ASP A 27 4.47 -14.44 -0.08
C ASP A 27 4.92 -13.11 -0.71
N ILE A 28 3.96 -12.22 -0.97
CA ILE A 28 4.17 -10.89 -1.52
C ILE A 28 3.49 -9.86 -0.61
N LEU A 29 4.28 -8.94 -0.09
CA LEU A 29 3.77 -7.72 0.52
C LEU A 29 3.68 -6.63 -0.54
N VAL A 30 2.55 -5.93 -0.59
CA VAL A 30 2.33 -4.81 -1.49
C VAL A 30 2.49 -3.53 -0.70
N PHE A 31 3.37 -2.63 -1.13
CA PHE A 31 3.57 -1.35 -0.46
C PHE A 31 2.64 -0.29 -1.06
N GLY A 32 1.55 -0.02 -0.36
CA GLY A 32 0.60 1.03 -0.66
C GLY A 32 1.08 2.42 -0.26
N ASN A 33 0.28 3.41 -0.65
CA ASN A 33 0.39 4.77 -0.14
C ASN A 33 -0.71 5.04 0.90
N GLU A 34 -1.89 4.51 0.62
CA GLU A 34 -3.07 4.43 1.48
C GLU A 34 -3.91 3.22 1.06
N GLU A 35 -4.68 2.66 2.00
CA GLU A 35 -5.63 1.57 1.75
C GLU A 35 -6.86 2.01 0.93
N GLY A 36 -6.96 3.32 0.63
CA GLY A 36 -8.17 3.94 0.14
C GLY A 36 -9.31 3.89 1.18
N THR A 37 -10.50 4.37 0.82
CA THR A 37 -11.70 4.18 1.67
C THR A 37 -12.63 3.08 1.16
N GLY A 38 -12.31 2.43 0.03
CA GLY A 38 -13.13 1.35 -0.53
C GLY A 38 -14.57 1.74 -0.90
N GLY A 39 -14.85 3.05 -1.06
CA GLY A 39 -16.20 3.57 -1.31
C GLY A 39 -16.99 3.94 -0.04
N TYR A 40 -16.44 3.67 1.14
CA TYR A 40 -17.00 4.10 2.43
C TYR A 40 -16.55 5.53 2.78
N SER A 41 -17.19 6.13 3.78
CA SER A 41 -16.78 7.44 4.31
C SER A 41 -15.46 7.34 5.07
N VAL A 42 -14.81 8.48 5.29
CA VAL A 42 -13.59 8.55 6.11
C VAL A 42 -13.89 8.13 7.55
N THR A 43 -14.98 8.62 8.12
CA THR A 43 -15.42 8.28 9.48
C THR A 43 -15.60 6.78 9.68
N GLU A 44 -16.30 6.10 8.78
CA GLU A 44 -16.53 4.66 8.92
C GLU A 44 -15.24 3.85 8.74
N ASN A 45 -14.34 4.29 7.87
CA ASN A 45 -13.01 3.69 7.74
C ASN A 45 -12.19 3.81 9.04
N VAL A 46 -12.27 4.96 9.72
CA VAL A 46 -11.60 5.14 11.01
C VAL A 46 -12.22 4.23 12.06
N LYS A 47 -13.55 4.31 12.25
CA LYS A 47 -14.26 3.49 13.24
C LYS A 47 -13.97 2.01 13.06
N ALA A 48 -14.06 1.50 11.84
CA ALA A 48 -13.80 0.11 11.52
C ALA A 48 -12.39 -0.33 11.98
N ARG A 49 -11.37 0.51 11.79
CA ARG A 49 -9.97 0.19 12.14
C ARG A 49 -9.62 0.39 13.61
N THR A 50 -10.42 1.16 14.35
CA THR A 50 -10.13 1.49 15.75
C THR A 50 -11.03 0.76 16.73
N GLN A 51 -12.22 0.32 16.30
CA GLN A 51 -13.26 -0.23 17.16
C GLN A 51 -12.81 -1.41 18.00
N LEU A 52 -12.11 -2.39 17.41
CA LEU A 52 -11.67 -3.58 18.14
C LEU A 52 -10.80 -3.22 19.35
N ILE A 53 -9.87 -2.28 19.16
CA ILE A 53 -8.95 -1.83 20.20
C ILE A 53 -9.67 -0.96 21.23
N LEU A 54 -10.51 -0.01 20.79
CA LEU A 54 -11.25 0.87 21.69
C LEU A 54 -12.26 0.11 22.56
N ALA A 55 -12.81 -0.99 22.05
CA ALA A 55 -13.71 -1.86 22.81
C ALA A 55 -12.98 -2.84 23.76
N GLY A 56 -11.64 -2.80 23.81
CA GLY A 56 -10.84 -3.73 24.62
C GLY A 56 -10.86 -5.17 24.12
N GLY A 57 -11.10 -5.38 22.82
CA GLY A 57 -11.09 -6.70 22.21
C GLY A 57 -9.69 -7.32 22.13
N ASP A 58 -9.63 -8.64 21.99
CA ASP A 58 -8.36 -9.34 21.78
C ASP A 58 -7.81 -9.07 20.37
N VAL A 59 -6.55 -8.62 20.33
CA VAL A 59 -5.80 -8.26 19.12
C VAL A 59 -4.58 -9.16 18.91
N SER A 60 -4.43 -10.21 19.72
CA SER A 60 -3.31 -11.15 19.67
C SER A 60 -3.09 -11.70 18.26
N ASN A 61 -4.16 -12.10 17.57
CA ASN A 61 -4.14 -12.66 16.22
C ASN A 61 -3.92 -11.63 15.10
N TYR A 62 -3.93 -10.34 15.44
CA TYR A 62 -3.90 -9.23 14.49
C TYR A 62 -2.69 -8.33 14.69
N SER A 63 -1.77 -8.69 15.59
CA SER A 63 -0.60 -7.90 15.93
C SER A 63 0.67 -8.56 15.39
N ILE A 64 1.64 -7.74 14.94
CA ILE A 64 2.96 -8.24 14.52
C ILE A 64 3.78 -8.74 15.72
N GLU A 65 3.65 -8.04 16.84
CA GLU A 65 4.09 -8.50 18.15
C GLU A 65 2.90 -9.08 18.89
N ALA A 66 3.01 -10.33 19.36
CA ALA A 66 1.92 -10.99 20.07
C ALA A 66 1.39 -10.10 21.20
N SER A 67 0.08 -9.80 21.14
CA SER A 67 -0.63 -8.97 22.12
C SER A 67 -0.15 -7.52 22.26
N ASN A 68 0.64 -6.99 21.32
CA ASN A 68 1.08 -5.60 21.34
C ASN A 68 0.76 -4.88 20.03
N TRP A 69 -0.50 -4.44 19.89
CA TRP A 69 -0.96 -3.69 18.72
C TRP A 69 -0.21 -2.37 18.50
N ARG A 70 0.38 -1.79 19.57
CA ARG A 70 1.15 -0.54 19.47
C ARG A 70 2.42 -0.71 18.67
N GLU A 71 2.94 -1.93 18.52
CA GLU A 71 4.11 -2.22 17.69
C GLU A 71 3.73 -2.68 16.28
N GLY A 72 2.48 -2.45 15.89
CA GLY A 72 1.97 -2.82 14.58
C GLY A 72 0.84 -3.84 14.65
N PHE A 73 -0.28 -3.53 14.03
CA PHE A 73 -1.39 -4.48 13.84
C PHE A 73 -1.97 -4.38 12.43
N PHE A 74 -2.73 -5.39 12.01
CA PHE A 74 -3.31 -5.52 10.67
C PHE A 74 -4.67 -6.21 10.74
N TYR A 75 -5.48 -6.09 9.69
CA TYR A 75 -6.73 -6.84 9.58
C TYR A 75 -6.66 -7.86 8.44
N PRO A 76 -6.87 -9.16 8.71
CA PRO A 76 -6.71 -10.18 7.68
C PRO A 76 -7.77 -10.08 6.57
N ASP A 77 -8.97 -9.57 6.87
CA ASP A 77 -10.02 -9.30 5.89
C ASP A 77 -10.62 -7.90 6.11
N SER A 78 -10.19 -6.94 5.30
CA SER A 78 -10.68 -5.56 5.36
C SER A 78 -12.14 -5.44 4.92
N ASP A 79 -12.63 -6.32 4.05
CA ASP A 79 -14.02 -6.27 3.59
C ASP A 79 -14.95 -6.64 4.74
N GLN A 80 -14.61 -7.68 5.50
CA GLN A 80 -15.38 -8.09 6.68
C GLN A 80 -15.39 -6.98 7.75
N LEU A 81 -14.25 -6.33 7.95
CA LEU A 81 -14.11 -5.21 8.88
C LEU A 81 -15.02 -4.03 8.51
N LEU A 82 -15.15 -3.74 7.21
CA LEU A 82 -15.95 -2.62 6.71
C LEU A 82 -17.43 -2.97 6.52
N ALA A 83 -17.78 -4.24 6.29
CA ALA A 83 -19.15 -4.68 6.08
C ALA A 83 -20.06 -4.49 7.31
N THR A 84 -19.49 -4.31 8.51
CA THR A 84 -20.25 -3.97 9.72
C THR A 84 -20.66 -2.49 9.77
N HIS A 85 -20.16 -1.65 8.86
CA HIS A 85 -20.29 -0.20 8.88
C HIS A 85 -20.93 0.33 7.58
N GLU A 86 -22.24 0.60 7.65
CA GLU A 86 -23.13 1.09 6.57
C GLU A 86 -23.22 0.20 5.30
N ASN A 87 -24.37 0.29 4.61
CA ASN A 87 -24.48 -0.26 3.26
C ASN A 87 -23.49 0.49 2.36
N LYS A 88 -22.48 -0.22 1.87
CA LYS A 88 -21.53 0.24 0.85
C LYS A 88 -22.26 1.16 -0.12
N ARG A 89 -21.79 2.41 -0.30
CA ARG A 89 -22.30 3.23 -1.40
C ARG A 89 -22.09 2.40 -2.65
N THR A 90 -23.19 1.89 -3.22
CA THR A 90 -23.20 1.01 -4.37
C THR A 90 -22.64 1.80 -5.55
N LYS A 91 -21.33 1.77 -5.65
CA LYS A 91 -20.63 1.97 -6.89
C LYS A 91 -20.02 0.62 -7.19
N ASP A 92 -20.43 0.10 -8.33
CA ASP A 92 -19.86 -1.03 -9.03
C ASP A 92 -18.34 -1.07 -8.83
N PHE A 93 -17.81 -2.29 -8.72
CA PHE A 93 -16.38 -2.61 -8.75
C PHE A 93 -15.54 -1.43 -9.26
N THR A 94 -14.84 -0.75 -8.34
CA THR A 94 -14.00 0.36 -8.78
C THR A 94 -12.83 -0.27 -9.53
N ALA A 95 -12.83 -0.11 -10.86
CA ALA A 95 -11.82 -0.60 -11.78
C ALA A 95 -10.46 0.02 -11.46
N GLY A 96 -9.82 -0.45 -10.40
CA GLY A 96 -8.53 0.02 -9.94
C GLY A 96 -7.42 -0.72 -10.69
N VAL A 97 -6.64 0.03 -11.46
CA VAL A 97 -5.44 -0.48 -12.15
C VAL A 97 -4.46 -1.14 -11.17
N PHE A 98 -4.41 -0.65 -9.93
CA PHE A 98 -3.54 -1.15 -8.86
C PHE A 98 -3.83 -2.62 -8.50
N ASN A 99 -5.05 -2.94 -8.07
CA ASN A 99 -5.42 -4.32 -7.70
C ASN A 99 -5.40 -5.27 -8.91
N ALA A 100 -5.75 -4.77 -10.10
CA ALA A 100 -5.65 -5.55 -11.32
C ALA A 100 -4.20 -5.92 -11.67
N ALA A 101 -3.23 -5.03 -11.46
CA ALA A 101 -1.82 -5.35 -11.69
C ALA A 101 -1.34 -6.48 -10.77
N ILE A 102 -1.70 -6.41 -9.49
CA ILE A 102 -1.27 -7.39 -8.47
C ILE A 102 -1.94 -8.74 -8.73
N ALA A 103 -3.23 -8.75 -9.04
CA ALA A 103 -3.95 -9.96 -9.41
C ALA A 103 -3.35 -10.64 -10.64
N ARG A 104 -2.92 -9.89 -11.66
CA ARG A 104 -2.23 -10.44 -12.84
C ARG A 104 -0.93 -11.13 -12.48
N LEU A 105 -0.09 -10.49 -11.66
CA LEU A 105 1.17 -11.08 -11.18
C LEU A 105 0.91 -12.37 -10.40
N CYS A 106 -0.07 -12.40 -9.52
CA CYS A 106 -0.39 -13.61 -8.75
C CYS A 106 -0.93 -14.75 -9.65
N LEU A 107 -1.87 -14.43 -10.54
CA LEU A 107 -2.45 -15.40 -11.47
C LEU A 107 -1.41 -16.01 -12.42
N ALA A 108 -0.40 -15.23 -12.83
CA ALA A 108 0.70 -15.71 -13.66
C ALA A 108 1.54 -16.81 -13.02
N HIS A 109 1.56 -16.90 -11.69
CA HIS A 109 2.37 -17.87 -10.94
C HIS A 109 1.54 -18.94 -10.20
N GLU A 110 0.22 -18.79 -10.16
CA GLU A 110 -0.70 -19.77 -9.55
C GLU A 110 -1.30 -20.77 -10.54
N ARG A 111 -1.58 -20.36 -11.78
CA ARG A 111 -2.27 -21.21 -12.76
C ARG A 111 -1.32 -21.67 -13.86
N SER A 112 -1.47 -22.93 -14.28
CA SER A 112 -0.82 -23.48 -15.46
C SER A 112 -1.01 -22.56 -16.67
N SER A 113 0.07 -22.35 -17.42
CA SER A 113 0.39 -21.31 -18.42
C SER A 113 -0.57 -21.07 -19.60
N SER A 114 -1.84 -21.48 -19.56
CA SER A 114 -2.74 -21.40 -20.71
C SER A 114 -3.31 -20.01 -21.00
N ASN A 115 -3.25 -19.07 -20.05
CA ASN A 115 -3.77 -17.70 -20.23
C ASN A 115 -2.65 -16.67 -20.17
N ASN A 116 -2.57 -15.79 -21.17
CA ASN A 116 -1.72 -14.60 -21.10
C ASN A 116 -2.41 -13.53 -20.22
N TRP A 117 -2.00 -13.48 -18.96
CA TRP A 117 -2.52 -12.54 -17.95
C TRP A 117 -2.08 -11.09 -18.18
N PHE A 118 -1.17 -10.83 -19.12
CA PHE A 118 -0.68 -9.50 -19.45
C PHE A 118 -1.29 -8.97 -20.77
N GLN A 119 -2.48 -9.45 -21.12
CA GLN A 119 -3.30 -8.90 -22.20
C GLN A 119 -4.32 -7.87 -21.71
N GLY A 120 -4.66 -6.94 -22.60
CA GLY A 120 -5.67 -5.91 -22.39
C GLY A 120 -7.10 -6.47 -22.26
N ALA A 121 -8.07 -5.57 -22.10
CA ALA A 121 -9.47 -5.91 -21.82
C ALA A 121 -10.19 -6.66 -22.97
N THR A 122 -9.57 -6.79 -24.14
CA THR A 122 -10.08 -7.59 -25.26
C THR A 122 -10.12 -9.09 -24.96
N ASN A 123 -9.33 -9.56 -23.98
CA ASN A 123 -9.45 -10.92 -23.44
C ASN A 123 -10.44 -10.94 -22.26
N VAL A 124 -11.73 -11.08 -22.58
CA VAL A 124 -12.84 -11.03 -21.61
C VAL A 124 -12.68 -12.09 -20.50
N LEU A 125 -12.27 -13.31 -20.85
CA LEU A 125 -12.09 -14.40 -19.88
C LEU A 125 -10.99 -14.09 -18.86
N ALA A 126 -9.85 -13.57 -19.32
CA ALA A 126 -8.77 -13.15 -18.42
C ALA A 126 -9.23 -12.00 -17.52
N TYR A 127 -9.96 -11.03 -18.07
CA TYR A 127 -10.46 -9.88 -17.31
C TYR A 127 -11.46 -10.27 -16.21
N GLU A 128 -12.41 -11.16 -16.51
CA GLU A 128 -13.36 -11.67 -15.51
C GLU A 128 -12.66 -12.50 -14.42
N ALA A 129 -11.68 -13.33 -14.79
CA ALA A 129 -10.87 -14.07 -13.82
C ALA A 129 -10.09 -13.13 -12.88
N ILE A 130 -9.60 -12.01 -13.38
CA ILE A 130 -8.90 -10.99 -12.57
C ILE A 130 -9.87 -10.31 -11.61
N LYS A 131 -11.06 -9.90 -12.07
CA LYS A 131 -12.09 -9.34 -11.18
C LYS A 131 -12.48 -10.32 -10.09
N GLU A 132 -12.70 -11.58 -10.45
CA GLU A 132 -13.02 -12.64 -9.49
C GLU A 132 -11.89 -12.81 -8.48
N TYR A 133 -10.64 -12.83 -8.93
CA TYR A 133 -9.48 -12.93 -8.06
C TYR A 133 -9.42 -11.77 -7.07
N ILE A 134 -9.62 -10.53 -7.52
CA ILE A 134 -9.64 -9.35 -6.66
C ILE A 134 -10.73 -9.48 -5.59
N GLY A 135 -11.96 -9.86 -5.98
CA GLY A 135 -13.09 -9.94 -5.05
C GLY A 135 -13.00 -11.11 -4.06
N ARG A 136 -12.35 -12.21 -4.43
CA ARG A 136 -12.39 -13.46 -3.66
C ARG A 136 -11.06 -13.88 -3.03
N ARG A 137 -9.92 -13.39 -3.52
CA ARG A 137 -8.60 -13.93 -3.17
C ARG A 137 -7.58 -12.87 -2.79
N LEU A 138 -7.56 -11.72 -3.45
CA LEU A 138 -6.55 -10.69 -3.21
C LEU A 138 -6.66 -10.17 -1.76
N TYR A 139 -5.55 -10.21 -1.02
CA TYR A 139 -5.45 -9.84 0.39
C TYR A 139 -6.34 -10.63 1.36
N LYS A 140 -6.90 -11.77 0.93
CA LYS A 140 -7.70 -12.63 1.81
C LYS A 140 -6.88 -13.83 2.26
N PRO A 141 -7.01 -14.30 3.52
CA PRO A 141 -6.31 -15.50 3.98
C PRO A 141 -6.72 -16.71 3.13
N ARG A 142 -5.75 -17.53 2.75
CA ARG A 142 -6.01 -18.75 1.98
C ARG A 142 -4.97 -19.83 2.23
N ALA A 143 -5.38 -21.08 2.02
CA ALA A 143 -4.53 -22.25 2.22
C ALA A 143 -3.59 -22.53 1.03
N GLU A 144 -3.96 -22.12 -0.18
CA GLU A 144 -3.24 -22.45 -1.41
C GLU A 144 -3.03 -21.23 -2.33
N GLY A 145 -1.89 -21.23 -3.02
CA GLY A 145 -1.43 -20.16 -3.89
C GLY A 145 -0.70 -19.02 -3.16
N ILE A 146 -0.20 -18.04 -3.92
CA ILE A 146 0.48 -16.82 -3.44
C ILE A 146 -0.33 -15.98 -2.42
N GLN A 147 -0.06 -16.06 -1.13
CA GLN A 147 -0.66 -15.17 -0.16
C GLN A 147 -0.16 -13.73 -0.39
N THR A 148 -1.08 -12.78 -0.48
CA THR A 148 -0.77 -11.35 -0.57
C THR A 148 -1.26 -10.62 0.67
N ALA A 149 -0.57 -9.54 1.04
CA ALA A 149 -1.06 -8.57 2.00
C ALA A 149 -0.62 -7.17 1.58
N LEU A 150 -1.42 -6.16 1.95
CA LEU A 150 -1.16 -4.76 1.69
C LEU A 150 -0.61 -4.11 2.96
N ILE A 151 0.51 -3.40 2.83
CA ILE A 151 1.06 -2.56 3.88
C ILE A 151 1.04 -1.11 3.43
N ASP A 152 0.64 -0.20 4.30
CA ASP A 152 0.47 1.20 3.98
C ASP A 152 1.44 2.10 4.73
N TRP A 153 2.02 3.03 3.97
CA TRP A 153 2.92 4.03 4.51
C TRP A 153 2.17 5.09 5.33
N ARG A 154 1.05 5.60 4.81
CA ARG A 154 0.29 6.67 5.46
C ARG A 154 -0.89 6.06 6.22
N PRO A 155 -0.94 6.19 7.56
CA PRO A 155 -1.93 5.51 8.40
C PRO A 155 -3.37 6.02 8.23
N LEU A 156 -3.57 7.20 7.64
CA LEU A 156 -4.89 7.82 7.55
C LEU A 156 -5.59 7.44 6.24
N PRO A 157 -6.75 6.74 6.30
CA PRO A 157 -7.51 6.37 5.11
C PRO A 157 -8.04 7.61 4.40
N ARG A 158 -8.09 7.57 3.07
CA ARG A 158 -8.54 8.72 2.25
C ARG A 158 -9.14 8.26 0.94
N LEU A 159 -10.06 9.04 0.40
CA LEU A 159 -10.66 8.75 -0.91
C LEU A 159 -9.62 8.83 -2.04
N THR A 160 -8.74 9.84 -1.98
CA THR A 160 -7.69 10.07 -2.98
C THR A 160 -6.49 10.77 -2.34
N GLU A 161 -5.33 10.71 -3.00
CA GLU A 161 -4.12 11.44 -2.58
C GLU A 161 -4.27 12.97 -2.60
N ARG A 162 -5.25 13.51 -3.34
CA ARG A 162 -5.38 14.96 -3.59
C ARG A 162 -6.17 15.69 -2.52
N ILE A 163 -6.98 14.98 -1.75
CA ILE A 163 -7.92 15.55 -0.80
C ILE A 163 -7.40 15.30 0.62
N TRP A 164 -7.40 16.36 1.44
CA TRP A 164 -7.28 16.26 2.88
C TRP A 164 -8.69 16.30 3.49
N PRO A 165 -9.20 15.18 4.03
CA PRO A 165 -10.53 15.13 4.62
C PRO A 165 -10.73 16.14 5.75
N ILE A 166 -11.92 16.74 5.83
CA ILE A 166 -12.27 17.72 6.87
C ILE A 166 -12.23 17.10 8.27
N GLU A 167 -12.51 15.80 8.36
CA GLU A 167 -12.43 14.97 9.56
C GLU A 167 -11.02 14.98 10.19
N TYR A 168 -9.98 15.23 9.39
CA TYR A 168 -8.59 15.32 9.83
C TYR A 168 -8.13 16.74 10.14
N GLY A 169 -9.04 17.72 10.12
CA GLY A 169 -8.72 19.11 10.46
C GLY A 169 -8.10 19.30 11.85
N ALA A 170 -8.43 18.41 12.80
CA ALA A 170 -7.83 18.39 14.14
C ALA A 170 -6.37 17.91 14.13
N VAL A 171 -6.01 17.00 13.23
CA VAL A 171 -4.63 16.51 13.05
C VAL A 171 -3.78 17.63 12.48
N ALA A 172 -4.17 18.14 11.31
CA ALA A 172 -3.51 19.24 10.65
C ALA A 172 -4.53 20.05 9.87
N ALA A 173 -4.54 21.37 10.09
CA ALA A 173 -5.29 22.27 9.25
C ALA A 173 -4.70 22.24 7.83
N SER A 174 -5.57 22.16 6.82
CA SER A 174 -5.19 22.42 5.44
C SER A 174 -6.16 23.46 4.89
N PRO A 175 -5.67 24.61 4.41
CA PRO A 175 -6.53 25.60 3.77
C PRO A 175 -7.26 24.99 2.58
N GLU A 176 -8.54 25.32 2.40
CA GLU A 176 -9.36 24.81 1.28
C GLU A 176 -8.81 25.23 -0.09
N ASP A 177 -8.15 26.39 -0.16
CA ASP A 177 -7.53 26.95 -1.37
C ASP A 177 -6.17 26.32 -1.70
N LYS A 178 -5.49 25.70 -0.72
CA LYS A 178 -4.20 25.01 -0.89
C LYS A 178 -4.16 23.70 -0.11
N PRO A 179 -5.01 22.73 -0.45
CA PRO A 179 -4.95 21.42 0.15
C PRO A 179 -3.54 20.87 -0.07
N ASN A 180 -2.89 20.43 1.01
CA ASN A 180 -1.59 19.74 1.04
C ASN A 180 -0.30 20.57 1.08
N GLN A 181 -0.28 21.89 0.80
CA GLN A 181 0.99 22.65 0.77
C GLN A 181 1.52 23.02 2.17
N ASP A 182 0.63 23.33 3.09
CA ASP A 182 0.97 23.76 4.47
C ASP A 182 0.59 22.73 5.53
N ASN A 183 0.36 21.48 5.13
CA ASN A 183 0.01 20.40 6.04
C ASN A 183 1.29 19.71 6.58
N PRO A 184 1.62 19.85 7.88
CA PRO A 184 2.84 19.29 8.45
C PRO A 184 2.88 17.76 8.44
N TYR A 185 1.72 17.09 8.57
CA TYR A 185 1.62 15.63 8.44
C TYR A 185 2.01 15.19 7.02
N LEU A 186 1.43 15.80 5.98
CA LEU A 186 1.77 15.45 4.60
C LEU A 186 3.21 15.81 4.25
N ALA A 187 3.76 16.87 4.85
CA ALA A 187 5.15 17.26 4.63
C ALA A 187 6.15 16.17 5.06
N VAL A 188 5.94 15.54 6.23
CA VAL A 188 6.83 14.46 6.70
C VAL A 188 6.57 13.15 5.96
N PHE A 189 5.30 12.79 5.73
CA PHE A 189 4.97 11.49 5.13
C PHE A 189 5.26 11.44 3.62
N ASN A 190 5.13 12.55 2.89
CA ASN A 190 5.45 12.58 1.46
C ASN A 190 6.95 12.83 1.19
N LYS A 191 7.72 13.28 2.19
CA LYS A 191 9.17 13.54 2.10
C LYS A 191 9.91 13.01 3.33
N PRO A 192 9.92 11.70 3.60
CA PRO A 192 10.41 11.16 4.87
C PRO A 192 11.91 11.37 5.09
N LYS A 193 12.70 11.42 4.01
CA LYS A 193 14.13 11.79 4.03
C LYS A 193 14.39 13.30 4.10
N GLY A 194 13.38 14.13 3.84
CA GLY A 194 13.52 15.57 3.78
C GLY A 194 13.84 16.19 5.14
N ARG A 195 14.51 17.35 5.13
CA ARG A 195 14.61 18.19 6.32
C ARG A 195 13.22 18.71 6.68
N PHE A 196 12.71 18.30 7.84
CA PHE A 196 11.46 18.84 8.37
C PHE A 196 11.76 20.10 9.18
N ASN A 197 11.15 21.22 8.80
CA ASN A 197 11.23 22.46 9.56
C ASN A 197 9.85 22.78 10.14
N PRO A 198 9.59 22.49 11.43
CA PRO A 198 8.28 22.70 12.03
C PRO A 198 7.85 24.18 12.00
N LYS A 199 8.80 25.13 12.05
CA LYS A 199 8.53 26.58 12.01
C LYS A 199 7.89 27.05 10.70
N LYS A 200 8.00 26.26 9.62
CA LYS A 200 7.38 26.58 8.32
C LYS A 200 5.86 26.36 8.33
N TYR A 201 5.38 25.52 9.24
CA TYR A 201 3.99 25.12 9.30
C TYR A 201 3.30 25.82 10.46
N THR A 202 2.01 26.09 10.33
CA THR A 202 1.14 26.32 11.48
C THR A 202 1.17 25.04 12.31
N THR A 203 2.01 25.02 13.34
CA THR A 203 2.23 23.81 14.15
C THR A 203 0.92 23.43 14.82
N SER A 204 0.40 22.27 14.44
CA SER A 204 -0.69 21.63 15.18
C SER A 204 -0.14 21.18 16.54
N SER A 205 -0.85 21.47 17.63
CA SER A 205 -0.55 20.90 18.96
C SER A 205 -1.04 19.44 19.09
N PHE A 206 -1.46 18.83 17.97
CA PHE A 206 -2.05 17.51 17.96
C PHE A 206 -1.00 16.42 18.23
N SER A 207 0.11 16.41 17.48
CA SER A 207 1.20 15.42 17.60
C SER A 207 2.54 15.94 17.08
N ASP A 208 3.63 15.22 17.38
CA ASP A 208 4.92 15.39 16.71
C ASP A 208 4.98 14.51 15.45
N PHE A 209 4.72 15.11 14.30
CA PHE A 209 4.66 14.37 13.05
C PHE A 209 5.99 13.73 12.63
N LYS A 210 7.14 14.29 13.05
CA LYS A 210 8.43 13.69 12.71
C LYS A 210 8.64 12.42 13.52
N GLU A 211 8.30 12.43 14.80
CA GLU A 211 8.27 11.23 15.65
C GLU A 211 7.26 10.21 15.12
N ASP A 212 6.05 10.64 14.76
CA ASP A 212 5.01 9.77 14.18
C ASP A 212 5.49 9.05 12.92
N MET A 213 6.19 9.76 12.01
CA MET A 213 6.76 9.17 10.80
C MET A 213 7.89 8.18 11.11
N ASN A 214 8.77 8.50 12.06
CA ASN A 214 9.84 7.59 12.47
C ASN A 214 9.28 6.32 13.13
N PHE A 215 8.28 6.48 13.99
CA PHE A 215 7.53 5.36 14.57
C PHE A 215 6.90 4.50 13.47
N ARG A 216 6.24 5.13 12.50
CA ARG A 216 5.65 4.46 11.34
C ARG A 216 6.67 3.65 10.54
N ALA A 217 7.86 4.20 10.32
CA ALA A 217 8.96 3.49 9.67
C ALA A 217 9.42 2.27 10.48
N SER A 218 9.51 2.40 11.80
CA SER A 218 9.91 1.31 12.71
C SER A 218 8.95 0.13 12.64
N ILE A 219 7.64 0.38 12.80
CA ILE A 219 6.65 -0.71 12.84
C ILE A 219 6.47 -1.39 11.47
N ILE A 220 6.55 -0.63 10.37
CA ILE A 220 6.52 -1.23 9.02
C ILE A 220 7.77 -2.06 8.78
N LYS A 221 8.95 -1.55 9.16
CA LYS A 221 10.20 -2.33 9.08
C LYS A 221 10.09 -3.63 9.88
N ASN A 222 9.55 -3.58 11.09
CA ASN A 222 9.35 -4.77 11.92
C ASN A 222 8.42 -5.78 11.24
N ALA A 223 7.31 -5.32 10.67
CA ALA A 223 6.39 -6.17 9.90
C ALA A 223 7.08 -6.83 8.69
N LEU A 224 7.91 -6.09 7.96
CA LEU A 224 8.69 -6.61 6.83
C LEU A 224 9.71 -7.68 7.27
N ILE A 225 10.35 -7.48 8.42
CA ILE A 225 11.30 -8.44 9.00
C ILE A 225 10.59 -9.73 9.39
N LYS A 226 9.45 -9.62 10.08
CA LYS A 226 8.73 -10.75 10.68
C LYS A 226 7.84 -11.53 9.72
N SER A 227 7.37 -10.90 8.66
CA SER A 227 6.62 -11.59 7.60
C SER A 227 7.47 -12.70 6.97
N LYS A 228 6.85 -13.73 6.38
CA LYS A 228 7.56 -14.70 5.54
C LYS A 228 7.89 -14.16 4.14
N ALA A 229 7.24 -13.07 3.72
CA ALA A 229 7.35 -12.56 2.36
C ALA A 229 8.78 -12.25 1.97
N GLN A 230 9.22 -12.78 0.83
CA GLN A 230 10.52 -12.43 0.24
C GLN A 230 10.39 -11.25 -0.72
N ILE A 231 9.18 -10.89 -1.14
CA ILE A 231 8.94 -9.81 -2.10
C ILE A 231 8.16 -8.68 -1.43
N LEU A 232 8.67 -7.45 -1.59
CA LEU A 232 7.96 -6.21 -1.34
C LEU A 232 7.74 -5.48 -2.67
N LEU A 233 6.49 -5.31 -3.09
CA LEU A 233 6.12 -4.67 -4.34
C LEU A 233 5.48 -3.29 -4.11
N GLY A 234 6.19 -2.23 -4.42
CA GLY A 234 5.65 -0.86 -4.44
C GLY A 234 5.21 -0.45 -5.83
N ILE A 235 3.92 -0.15 -6.00
CA ILE A 235 3.36 0.34 -7.27
C ILE A 235 3.08 1.84 -7.19
N GLY A 236 3.54 2.58 -8.20
CA GLY A 236 3.35 4.03 -8.32
C GLY A 236 4.31 4.81 -7.41
N GLY A 237 4.78 5.96 -7.91
CA GLY A 237 5.72 6.79 -7.16
C GLY A 237 7.08 6.12 -6.92
N ALA A 238 7.55 5.31 -7.89
CA ALA A 238 8.79 4.53 -7.77
C ALA A 238 10.03 5.35 -7.38
N GLY A 239 10.14 6.58 -7.87
CA GLY A 239 11.19 7.54 -7.49
C GLY A 239 10.78 8.55 -6.41
N GLY A 240 9.65 8.34 -5.73
CA GLY A 240 9.07 9.27 -4.75
C GLY A 240 9.15 8.76 -3.32
N PHE A 241 8.12 9.09 -2.54
CA PHE A 241 8.10 8.85 -1.09
C PHE A 241 8.34 7.38 -0.69
N LYS A 242 7.92 6.39 -1.51
CA LYS A 242 8.10 4.97 -1.18
C LYS A 242 9.59 4.61 -1.11
N LYS A 243 10.37 5.06 -2.08
CA LYS A 243 11.83 4.90 -2.11
C LYS A 243 12.45 5.57 -0.90
N ASP A 244 12.06 6.82 -0.62
CA ASP A 244 12.57 7.56 0.53
C ASP A 244 12.23 6.88 1.87
N ALA A 245 11.00 6.38 2.03
CA ALA A 245 10.55 5.69 3.24
C ALA A 245 11.33 4.39 3.47
N LEU A 246 11.53 3.60 2.40
CA LEU A 246 12.30 2.36 2.48
C LEU A 246 13.78 2.61 2.75
N GLU A 247 14.35 3.70 2.25
CA GLU A 247 15.71 4.11 2.59
C GLU A 247 15.84 4.62 4.04
N VAL A 248 14.78 5.19 4.62
CA VAL A 248 14.73 5.47 6.06
C VAL A 248 14.72 4.16 6.86
N MET A 249 14.03 3.12 6.38
CA MET A 249 13.94 1.82 7.07
C MET A 249 15.24 1.01 6.96
N PHE A 250 15.83 0.92 5.76
CA PHE A 250 16.89 -0.05 5.46
C PHE A 250 18.25 0.57 5.13
N GLY A 251 18.34 1.90 5.08
CA GLY A 251 19.59 2.61 4.80
C GLY A 251 19.55 3.38 3.47
N LYS A 252 20.51 4.29 3.31
CA LYS A 252 20.57 5.15 2.13
C LYS A 252 21.06 4.36 0.91
N ASP A 253 20.57 4.75 -0.26
CA ASP A 253 21.10 4.36 -1.56
C ASP A 253 21.11 2.84 -1.81
N ILE A 254 20.15 2.11 -1.23
CA ILE A 254 19.99 0.65 -1.39
C ILE A 254 19.44 0.24 -2.76
N PHE A 255 18.92 1.20 -3.53
CA PHE A 255 18.20 0.93 -4.77
C PHE A 255 19.08 1.07 -6.01
N SER A 256 18.98 0.07 -6.89
CA SER A 256 19.49 0.11 -8.26
C SER A 256 18.32 0.23 -9.25
N THR A 257 18.58 0.73 -10.46
CA THR A 257 17.54 0.83 -11.51
C THR A 257 17.28 -0.53 -12.13
N ILE A 258 16.01 -0.82 -12.46
CA ILE A 258 15.62 -2.00 -13.24
C ILE A 258 15.59 -1.62 -14.72
N PRO A 259 16.38 -2.27 -15.60
CA PRO A 259 16.25 -2.10 -17.03
C PRO A 259 15.12 -3.00 -17.56
N PHE A 260 13.99 -2.39 -17.91
CA PHE A 260 12.93 -3.04 -18.68
C PHE A 260 13.19 -2.88 -20.18
N THR A 261 12.81 -3.89 -20.97
CA THR A 261 12.95 -3.86 -22.43
C THR A 261 11.79 -3.11 -23.10
N CYS A 262 10.60 -3.11 -22.48
CA CYS A 262 9.46 -2.32 -22.94
C CYS A 262 9.68 -0.80 -22.82
N ASP A 263 8.94 -0.01 -23.62
CA ASP A 263 9.01 1.45 -23.52
C ASP A 263 8.38 1.98 -22.22
N MET A 264 9.24 2.43 -21.32
CA MET A 264 8.88 2.97 -20.01
C MET A 264 8.49 4.46 -20.04
N ARG A 265 8.22 5.07 -21.21
CA ARG A 265 7.81 6.49 -21.28
C ARG A 265 6.35 6.68 -20.94
N ASN A 266 6.05 7.77 -20.22
CA ASN A 266 4.68 8.21 -19.98
C ASN A 266 4.08 8.94 -21.20
N SER A 267 2.82 9.36 -21.10
CA SER A 267 2.10 10.12 -22.14
C SER A 267 2.75 11.45 -22.55
N LYS A 268 3.66 11.99 -21.72
CA LYS A 268 4.46 13.20 -22.00
C LYS A 268 5.84 12.88 -22.58
N GLY A 269 6.11 11.62 -22.93
CA GLY A 269 7.40 11.16 -23.43
C GLY A 269 8.50 11.08 -22.36
N GLN A 270 8.19 11.24 -21.07
CA GLN A 270 9.18 11.18 -20.00
C GLN A 270 9.46 9.75 -19.58
N LEU A 271 10.73 9.35 -19.59
CA LEU A 271 11.17 8.03 -19.16
C LEU A 271 10.86 7.83 -17.67
N GLN A 272 10.02 6.84 -17.36
CA GLN A 272 9.79 6.40 -15.99
C GLN A 272 10.93 5.49 -15.55
N LYS A 273 11.20 5.50 -14.23
CA LYS A 273 12.20 4.64 -13.61
C LYS A 273 11.53 3.61 -12.72
N ALA A 274 12.09 2.42 -12.73
CA ALA A 274 11.79 1.38 -11.75
C ALA A 274 13.06 1.05 -10.97
N PHE A 275 12.91 0.60 -9.73
CA PHE A 275 14.03 0.34 -8.84
C PHE A 275 13.90 -1.02 -8.18
N LYS A 276 15.04 -1.65 -7.93
CA LYS A 276 15.14 -2.86 -7.11
C LYS A 276 16.14 -2.67 -5.98
N ALA A 277 15.89 -3.33 -4.87
CA ALA A 277 16.85 -3.48 -3.77
C ALA A 277 16.80 -4.92 -3.25
N GLU A 278 17.93 -5.39 -2.73
CA GLU A 278 18.05 -6.68 -2.05
C GLU A 278 18.51 -6.39 -0.63
N VAL A 279 17.64 -6.64 0.34
CA VAL A 279 17.91 -6.36 1.75
C VAL A 279 18.11 -7.69 2.47
N PRO A 280 19.34 -8.03 2.90
CA PRO A 280 19.56 -9.21 3.73
C PRO A 280 18.94 -8.98 5.11
N LEU A 281 18.12 -9.94 5.55
CA LEU A 281 17.55 -10.04 6.89
C LEU A 281 18.02 -11.36 7.51
N ASP A 282 17.88 -11.51 8.82
CA ASP A 282 18.45 -12.65 9.56
C ASP A 282 18.04 -14.03 9.02
N ASN A 283 16.83 -14.15 8.47
CA ASN A 283 16.23 -15.41 8.02
C ASN A 283 15.89 -15.45 6.52
N LYS A 284 16.03 -14.35 5.79
CA LYS A 284 15.64 -14.24 4.38
C LYS A 284 16.31 -13.05 3.70
N THR A 285 16.30 -13.03 2.38
CA THR A 285 16.51 -11.78 1.62
C THR A 285 15.15 -11.20 1.25
N LEU A 286 14.94 -9.93 1.57
CA LEU A 286 13.79 -9.16 1.11
C LEU A 286 14.15 -8.46 -0.21
N TYR A 287 13.51 -8.90 -1.29
CA TYR A 287 13.58 -8.30 -2.61
C TYR A 287 12.51 -7.22 -2.73
N ILE A 288 12.95 -5.98 -2.93
CA ILE A 288 12.07 -4.82 -3.03
C ILE A 288 12.01 -4.40 -4.48
N PHE A 289 10.81 -4.28 -5.04
CA PHE A 289 10.57 -3.77 -6.39
C PHE A 289 9.69 -2.53 -6.33
N LEU A 290 10.17 -1.41 -6.86
CA LEU A 290 9.41 -0.17 -7.00
C LEU A 290 9.18 0.11 -8.47
N ILE A 291 7.93 0.01 -8.92
CA ILE A 291 7.55 0.17 -10.32
C ILE A 291 6.62 1.38 -10.51
N PRO A 292 6.64 2.03 -11.69
CA PRO A 292 5.65 3.03 -12.06
C PRO A 292 4.22 2.51 -11.98
N PHE A 293 3.24 3.42 -11.90
CA PHE A 293 1.83 3.03 -11.87
C PHE A 293 1.44 2.46 -13.25
N PRO A 294 0.98 1.20 -13.36
CA PRO A 294 0.83 0.49 -14.63
C PRO A 294 -0.46 0.88 -15.38
N SER A 295 -0.62 2.18 -15.64
CA SER A 295 -1.78 2.78 -16.29
C SER A 295 -1.37 3.63 -17.47
N ALA A 296 -2.07 3.45 -18.60
CA ALA A 296 -1.97 4.35 -19.75
C ALA A 296 -2.37 5.78 -19.38
N GLY A 297 -1.67 6.77 -19.93
CA GLY A 297 -1.93 8.19 -19.67
C GLY A 297 -1.31 8.73 -18.38
N GLN A 298 -1.11 7.90 -17.35
CA GLN A 298 -0.48 8.28 -16.09
C GLN A 298 0.99 7.85 -16.01
N GLY A 299 1.24 6.53 -15.97
CA GLY A 299 2.59 5.98 -15.90
C GLY A 299 3.18 5.67 -17.28
N PHE A 300 2.33 5.32 -18.24
CA PHE A 300 2.76 4.81 -19.54
C PHE A 300 2.06 5.52 -20.70
N SER A 301 2.70 5.56 -21.85
CA SER A 301 2.15 6.05 -23.12
C SER A 301 1.02 5.17 -23.64
N SER A 302 1.10 3.86 -23.42
CA SER A 302 0.10 2.87 -23.84
C SER A 302 -0.16 1.82 -22.76
N GLN A 303 -1.30 1.12 -22.88
CA GLN A 303 -1.62 0.00 -21.99
C GLN A 303 -0.71 -1.21 -22.26
N GLU A 304 -0.30 -1.42 -23.52
CA GLU A 304 0.61 -2.48 -23.92
C GLU A 304 1.96 -2.36 -23.20
N ASN A 305 2.54 -1.16 -23.17
CA ASN A 305 3.79 -0.91 -22.45
C ASN A 305 3.66 -1.16 -20.94
N ALA A 306 2.53 -0.73 -20.35
CA ALA A 306 2.27 -0.97 -18.93
C ALA A 306 2.17 -2.47 -18.59
N LEU A 307 1.53 -3.26 -19.47
CA LEU A 307 1.40 -4.70 -19.29
C LEU A 307 2.70 -5.44 -19.60
N GLY A 308 3.46 -5.01 -20.61
CA GLY A 308 4.79 -5.55 -20.92
C GLY A 308 5.77 -5.38 -19.77
N MET A 309 5.76 -4.23 -19.09
CA MET A 309 6.54 -4.05 -17.85
C MET A 309 6.12 -5.06 -16.77
N LEU A 310 4.82 -5.29 -16.58
CA LEU A 310 4.34 -6.27 -15.58
C LEU A 310 4.72 -7.70 -15.94
N GLU A 311 4.67 -8.06 -17.22
CA GLU A 311 5.10 -9.36 -17.73
C GLU A 311 6.60 -9.57 -17.52
N GLU A 312 7.42 -8.60 -17.88
CA GLU A 312 8.86 -8.64 -17.63
C GLU A 312 9.18 -8.70 -16.13
N LEU A 313 8.45 -7.93 -15.29
CA LEU A 313 8.60 -7.98 -13.83
C LEU A 313 8.30 -9.39 -13.32
N SER A 314 7.18 -9.96 -13.73
CA SER A 314 6.72 -11.31 -13.40
C SER A 314 7.79 -12.34 -13.72
N ASN A 315 8.19 -12.42 -14.98
CA ASN A 315 9.03 -13.51 -15.49
C ASN A 315 10.49 -13.36 -15.08
N ASN A 316 11.04 -12.15 -15.16
CA ASN A 316 12.49 -11.95 -14.99
C ASN A 316 12.88 -11.73 -13.52
N TYR A 317 11.94 -11.31 -12.67
CA TYR A 317 12.25 -10.88 -11.31
C TYR A 317 11.45 -11.59 -10.22
N LEU A 318 10.14 -11.81 -10.40
CA LEU A 318 9.32 -12.44 -9.35
C LEU A 318 9.39 -13.97 -9.39
N GLU A 319 9.28 -14.58 -10.58
CA GLU A 319 9.31 -16.03 -10.75
C GLU A 319 10.56 -16.69 -10.12
N PRO A 320 11.79 -16.17 -10.32
CA PRO A 320 12.99 -16.79 -9.74
C PRO A 320 13.04 -16.75 -8.21
N ILE A 321 12.23 -15.88 -7.57
CA ILE A 321 12.13 -15.78 -6.12
C ILE A 321 11.03 -16.72 -5.64
N LEU A 322 9.84 -16.63 -6.22
CA LEU A 322 8.66 -17.42 -5.83
C LEU A 322 8.81 -18.93 -6.05
N MET A 323 9.60 -19.34 -7.06
CA MET A 323 9.82 -20.77 -7.34
C MET A 323 10.92 -21.40 -6.49
N LYS A 324 11.77 -20.61 -5.82
CA LYS A 324 12.77 -21.15 -4.86
C LYS A 324 12.15 -21.56 -3.53
N THR A 325 10.92 -21.14 -3.27
CA THR A 325 10.21 -21.31 -2.00
C THR A 325 9.22 -22.49 -2.02
N LYS A 326 9.05 -23.14 -3.18
CA LYS A 326 8.29 -24.40 -3.36
C LYS A 326 9.22 -25.60 -3.27
#